data_AF-A0A4Q5QQA9-F1
#
_entry.id   AF-A0A4Q5QQA9-F1
#
_cell.length_a   1.000
_cell.length_b   1.000
_cell.length_c   1.000
_cell.angle_alpha   90.00
_cell.angle_beta   90.00
_cell.angle_gamma   90.00
#
_symmetry.space_group_name_H-M   'P 1'
#
loop_
_entity.id
_entity.type
_entity.pdbx_description
1 polymer ?
#
loop_
_entity_poly.entity_id
_entity_poly.type
_entity_poly.pdbx_seq_one_letter_code
_entity_poly.pdbx_strand_id
1 'polypeptide(L)'
;MKKYILYLLALSLLPGCKNLVDDLNISPNNPQDASAAVMLTGVELADDIAQEGEAARRAGVWSGYFEGLLFQYQSHQQYLVVANDFNTPWSFIYSNTIKNARLMRQKALALNNRRLAGVAQVLEANAASTAADLWGDVPFSQAVSDDYPNPQFDPQRQVFASVQTLLDSAIVNLNSSAF
;
A
#
# COMPACT_ATOMS: atom_id res chain seq x y z
N MET A 1 26.81 55.96 21.39
CA MET A 1 26.05 54.79 21.88
C MET A 1 24.62 54.74 21.34
N LYS A 2 23.76 55.77 21.53
CA LYS A 2 22.38 55.79 20.98
C LYS A 2 22.27 55.61 19.44
N LYS A 3 23.21 56.17 18.67
CA LYS A 3 23.21 56.02 17.19
C LYS A 3 23.47 54.58 16.73
N TYR A 4 24.28 53.81 17.45
CA TYR A 4 24.60 52.41 17.10
C TYR A 4 23.45 51.44 17.39
N ILE A 5 22.61 51.74 18.39
CA ILE A 5 21.40 50.96 18.72
C ILE A 5 20.36 51.06 17.59
N LEU A 6 20.23 52.25 16.98
CA LEU A 6 19.35 52.46 15.83
C LEU A 6 19.81 51.68 14.58
N TYR A 7 21.12 51.55 14.35
CA TYR A 7 21.65 50.74 13.26
C TYR A 7 21.47 49.23 13.48
N LEU A 8 21.59 48.75 14.72
CA LEU A 8 21.32 47.36 15.09
C LEU A 8 19.83 46.99 14.93
N LEU A 9 18.93 47.89 15.30
CA LEU A 9 17.48 47.68 15.14
C LEU A 9 17.02 47.73 13.68
N ALA A 10 17.68 48.55 12.86
CA ALA A 10 17.44 48.58 11.41
C ALA A 10 17.88 47.28 10.72
N LEU A 11 18.94 46.62 11.21
CA LEU A 11 19.43 45.36 10.68
C LEU A 11 18.53 44.16 11.03
N SER A 12 17.79 44.23 12.15
CA SER A 12 16.80 43.19 12.53
C SER A 12 15.49 43.24 11.74
N LEU A 13 15.29 44.26 10.90
CA LEU A 13 14.11 44.40 10.04
C LEU A 13 14.30 43.79 8.64
N LEU A 14 15.45 43.18 8.35
CA LEU A 14 15.64 42.42 7.11
C LEU A 14 14.78 41.14 7.18
N PRO A 15 13.90 40.89 6.20
CA PRO A 15 13.14 39.64 6.15
C PRO A 15 14.13 38.47 6.11
N GLY A 16 14.08 37.59 7.10
CA GLY A 16 14.96 36.43 7.17
C GLY A 16 14.80 35.55 5.93
N CYS A 17 15.89 34.91 5.50
CA CYS A 17 15.95 34.04 4.32
C CYS A 17 15.21 32.70 4.49
N LYS A 18 14.07 32.66 5.19
CA LYS A 18 13.27 31.44 5.39
C LYS A 18 12.92 30.80 4.04
N ASN A 19 12.59 31.64 3.04
CA ASN A 19 12.23 31.19 1.70
C ASN A 19 13.38 30.54 0.91
N LEU A 20 14.64 30.66 1.37
CA LEU A 20 15.79 30.02 0.72
C LEU A 20 15.85 28.50 0.99
N VAL A 21 15.21 28.06 2.08
CA VAL A 21 15.13 26.64 2.45
C VAL A 21 13.73 26.05 2.27
N ASP A 22 12.78 26.87 1.80
CA ASP A 22 11.48 26.37 1.36
C ASP A 22 11.72 25.38 0.21
N ASP A 23 10.98 24.27 0.23
CA ASP A 23 11.03 23.19 -0.77
C ASP A 23 12.32 22.37 -0.89
N LEU A 24 13.41 22.67 -0.14
CA LEU A 24 14.64 21.86 -0.16
C LEU A 24 14.43 20.39 0.25
N ASN A 25 13.43 20.13 1.09
CA ASN A 25 13.07 18.79 1.53
C ASN A 25 12.02 18.10 0.65
N ILE A 26 11.51 18.80 -0.38
CA ILE A 26 10.60 18.22 -1.36
C ILE A 26 11.47 17.68 -2.50
N SER A 27 11.68 16.37 -2.50
CA SER A 27 12.45 15.73 -3.57
C SER A 27 11.74 15.93 -4.92
N PRO A 28 12.38 16.56 -5.92
CA PRO A 28 11.78 16.72 -7.25
C PRO A 28 11.63 15.37 -7.97
N ASN A 29 12.30 14.33 -7.47
CA ASN A 29 12.26 12.97 -8.03
C ASN A 29 11.22 12.08 -7.33
N ASN A 30 10.53 12.57 -6.29
CA ASN A 30 9.51 11.81 -5.57
C ASN A 30 8.16 12.55 -5.62
N PRO A 31 7.21 12.12 -6.48
CA PRO A 31 5.90 12.74 -6.53
C PRO A 31 5.23 12.66 -5.16
N GLN A 32 4.84 13.81 -4.62
CA GLN A 32 4.21 13.90 -3.29
C GLN A 32 2.76 13.44 -3.30
N ASP A 33 2.11 13.51 -4.46
CA ASP A 33 0.73 13.08 -4.63
C ASP A 33 0.48 12.56 -6.05
N ALA A 34 -0.52 11.70 -6.18
CA ALA A 34 -1.04 11.21 -7.45
C ALA A 34 -2.58 11.26 -7.45
N SER A 35 -3.16 11.46 -8.63
CA SER A 35 -4.60 11.32 -8.80
C SER A 35 -5.00 9.84 -8.73
N ALA A 36 -6.23 9.56 -8.30
CA ALA A 36 -6.71 8.18 -8.20
C ALA A 36 -6.57 7.41 -9.53
N ALA A 37 -6.85 8.06 -10.66
CA ALA A 37 -6.76 7.43 -11.98
C ALA A 37 -5.33 7.04 -12.36
N VAL A 38 -4.32 7.83 -11.96
CA VAL A 38 -2.91 7.52 -12.24
C VAL A 38 -2.37 6.43 -11.31
N MET A 39 -2.96 6.28 -10.11
CA MET A 39 -2.58 5.22 -9.18
C MET A 39 -2.95 3.81 -9.69
N LEU A 40 -4.06 3.69 -10.43
CA LEU A 40 -4.66 2.40 -10.81
C LEU A 40 -3.65 1.39 -11.33
N THR A 41 -2.90 1.75 -12.37
CA THR A 41 -1.92 0.86 -13.01
C THR A 41 -0.82 0.40 -12.04
N GLY A 42 -0.40 1.27 -11.11
CA GLY A 42 0.59 0.92 -10.10
C GLY A 42 0.04 -0.08 -9.07
N VAL A 43 -1.23 0.09 -8.67
CA VAL A 43 -1.90 -0.83 -7.73
C VAL A 43 -2.16 -2.19 -8.39
N GLU A 44 -2.65 -2.21 -9.63
CA GLU A 44 -2.88 -3.45 -10.40
C GLU A 44 -1.58 -4.23 -10.58
N LEU A 45 -0.49 -3.57 -10.98
CA LEU A 45 0.81 -4.23 -11.12
C LEU A 45 1.32 -4.80 -9.79
N ALA A 46 1.09 -4.10 -8.68
CA ALA A 46 1.49 -4.58 -7.37
C ALA A 46 0.69 -5.82 -6.93
N ASP A 47 -0.62 -5.82 -7.20
CA ASP A 47 -1.50 -6.97 -6.93
C ASP A 47 -1.10 -8.16 -7.81
N ASP A 48 -0.89 -7.94 -9.12
CA ASP A 48 -0.42 -8.98 -10.05
C ASP A 48 0.88 -9.63 -9.56
N ILE A 49 1.85 -8.84 -9.05
CA ILE A 49 3.09 -9.40 -8.49
C ILE A 49 2.83 -10.18 -7.20
N ALA A 50 1.87 -9.74 -6.36
CA ALA A 50 1.48 -10.50 -5.18
C ALA A 50 0.86 -11.86 -5.56
N GLN A 51 0.02 -11.89 -6.61
CA GLN A 51 -0.71 -13.07 -7.05
C GLN A 51 0.11 -14.05 -7.88
N GLU A 52 0.97 -13.55 -8.77
CA GLU A 52 1.67 -14.34 -9.80
C GLU A 52 3.20 -14.34 -9.62
N GLY A 53 3.68 -13.74 -8.53
CA GLY A 53 5.11 -13.63 -8.20
C GLY A 53 5.65 -14.79 -7.37
N GLU A 54 6.44 -14.46 -6.35
CA GLU A 54 7.13 -15.44 -5.51
C GLU A 54 6.17 -16.33 -4.71
N ALA A 55 5.02 -15.79 -4.28
CA ALA A 55 4.00 -16.56 -3.58
C ALA A 55 3.45 -17.69 -4.47
N ALA A 56 3.07 -17.36 -5.72
CA ALA A 56 2.59 -18.32 -6.71
C ALA A 56 3.61 -19.41 -7.03
N ARG A 57 4.87 -19.02 -7.27
CA ARG A 57 5.95 -19.98 -7.56
C ARG A 57 6.15 -20.96 -6.42
N ARG A 58 6.18 -20.46 -5.19
CA ARG A 58 6.37 -21.29 -3.99
C ARG A 58 5.17 -22.20 -3.75
N ALA A 59 3.95 -21.69 -3.88
CA ALA A 59 2.73 -22.50 -3.81
C ALA A 59 2.71 -23.57 -4.90
N GLY A 60 3.17 -23.26 -6.11
CA GLY A 60 3.31 -24.21 -7.21
C GLY A 60 4.32 -25.32 -6.91
N VAL A 61 5.47 -24.98 -6.32
CA VAL A 61 6.44 -25.98 -5.85
C VAL A 61 5.83 -26.88 -4.76
N TRP A 62 5.17 -26.29 -3.76
CA TRP A 62 4.62 -27.04 -2.63
C TRP A 62 3.37 -27.86 -2.94
N SER A 63 2.61 -27.48 -3.97
CA SER A 63 1.50 -28.26 -4.51
C SER A 63 1.92 -29.33 -5.52
N GLY A 64 3.22 -29.41 -5.85
CA GLY A 64 3.76 -30.38 -6.80
C GLY A 64 3.53 -30.03 -8.28
N TYR A 65 3.15 -28.79 -8.58
CA TYR A 65 3.01 -28.30 -9.95
C TYR A 65 4.36 -27.96 -10.59
N PHE A 66 5.34 -27.53 -9.78
CA PHE A 66 6.72 -27.26 -10.20
C PHE A 66 7.71 -28.08 -9.36
N GLU A 67 8.90 -28.30 -9.92
CA GLU A 67 10.04 -28.85 -9.18
C GLU A 67 11.09 -27.75 -8.97
N GLY A 68 11.47 -27.51 -7.72
CA GLY A 68 12.52 -26.56 -7.37
C GLY A 68 13.92 -27.17 -7.54
N LEU A 69 14.64 -26.80 -8.61
CA LEU A 69 15.89 -27.47 -8.98
C LEU A 69 17.18 -26.75 -8.51
N LEU A 70 17.17 -25.41 -8.42
CA LEU A 70 18.38 -24.62 -8.18
C LEU A 70 18.14 -23.46 -7.21
N PHE A 71 19.22 -23.02 -6.54
CA PHE A 71 19.25 -21.88 -5.61
C PHE A 71 18.14 -21.95 -4.55
N GLN A 72 17.47 -20.83 -4.27
CA GLN A 72 16.39 -20.74 -3.29
C GLN A 72 15.25 -21.73 -3.56
N TYR A 73 14.98 -22.05 -4.83
CA TYR A 73 13.88 -22.94 -5.19
C TYR A 73 14.16 -24.40 -4.80
N GLN A 74 15.42 -24.84 -4.80
CA GLN A 74 15.79 -26.15 -4.24
C GLN A 74 15.52 -26.21 -2.73
N SER A 75 15.87 -25.15 -2.00
CA SER A 75 15.53 -25.05 -0.57
C SER A 75 14.02 -25.06 -0.36
N HIS A 76 13.26 -24.34 -1.19
CA HIS A 76 11.80 -24.31 -1.11
C HIS A 76 11.17 -25.68 -1.38
N GLN A 77 11.69 -26.46 -2.34
CA GLN A 77 11.27 -27.86 -2.59
C GLN A 77 11.41 -28.74 -1.34
N GLN A 78 12.43 -28.47 -0.52
CA GLN A 78 12.71 -29.18 0.72
C GLN A 78 12.04 -28.55 1.94
N TYR A 79 11.16 -27.56 1.76
CA TYR A 79 10.52 -26.77 2.80
C TYR A 79 11.51 -26.03 3.73
N LEU A 80 12.73 -25.79 3.24
CA LEU A 80 13.75 -25.02 3.94
C LEU A 80 13.54 -23.53 3.63
N VAL A 81 12.77 -22.86 4.48
CA VAL A 81 12.42 -21.44 4.37
C VAL A 81 12.72 -20.67 5.65
N VAL A 82 12.99 -19.38 5.51
CA VAL A 82 13.19 -18.43 6.62
C VAL A 82 12.22 -17.26 6.50
N ALA A 83 12.00 -16.52 7.60
CA ALA A 83 11.08 -15.39 7.62
C ALA A 83 11.34 -14.36 6.50
N ASN A 84 12.61 -14.12 6.15
CA ASN A 84 12.98 -13.17 5.09
C ASN A 84 12.44 -13.56 3.71
N ASP A 85 12.20 -14.86 3.45
CA ASP A 85 11.65 -15.31 2.17
C ASP A 85 10.23 -14.78 1.90
N PHE A 86 9.52 -14.35 2.95
CA PHE A 86 8.14 -13.86 2.89
C PHE A 86 8.03 -12.33 2.92
N ASN A 87 9.14 -11.62 3.14
CA ASN A 87 9.14 -10.16 3.24
C ASN A 87 8.64 -9.48 1.95
N THR A 88 9.07 -10.00 0.79
CA THR A 88 8.67 -9.43 -0.51
C THR A 88 7.18 -9.62 -0.79
N PRO A 89 6.61 -10.84 -0.76
CA PRO A 89 5.16 -11.03 -0.89
C PRO A 89 4.35 -10.21 0.11
N TRP A 90 4.77 -10.19 1.38
CA TRP A 90 4.11 -9.40 2.43
C TRP A 90 4.08 -7.90 2.09
N SER A 91 5.20 -7.35 1.63
CA SER A 91 5.30 -5.94 1.24
C SER A 91 4.41 -5.60 0.03
N PHE A 92 4.36 -6.49 -0.97
CA PHE A 92 3.49 -6.29 -2.13
C PHE A 92 2.02 -6.26 -1.75
N ILE A 93 1.59 -7.15 -0.84
CA ILE A 93 0.22 -7.16 -0.35
C ILE A 93 -0.09 -5.89 0.44
N TYR A 94 0.69 -5.55 1.47
CA TYR A 94 0.34 -4.47 2.40
C TYR A 94 0.72 -3.08 1.91
N SER A 95 2.00 -2.89 1.60
CA SER A 95 2.56 -1.57 1.30
C SER A 95 2.20 -1.12 -0.11
N ASN A 96 2.19 -2.06 -1.06
CA ASN A 96 2.06 -1.72 -2.47
C ASN A 96 0.61 -1.86 -2.97
N THR A 97 -0.16 -2.80 -2.42
CA THR A 97 -1.54 -3.04 -2.86
C THR A 97 -2.57 -2.47 -1.89
N ILE A 98 -2.73 -3.02 -0.69
CA ILE A 98 -3.80 -2.62 0.26
C ILE A 98 -3.72 -1.13 0.61
N LYS A 99 -2.52 -0.62 0.95
CA LYS A 99 -2.34 0.80 1.27
C LYS A 99 -2.77 1.70 0.10
N ASN A 100 -2.28 1.41 -1.10
CA ASN A 100 -2.53 2.25 -2.28
C ASN A 100 -3.96 2.10 -2.79
N ALA A 101 -4.56 0.91 -2.69
CA ALA A 101 -5.97 0.67 -2.99
C ALA A 101 -6.89 1.51 -2.06
N ARG A 102 -6.63 1.51 -0.75
CA ARG A 102 -7.38 2.35 0.21
C ARG A 102 -7.25 3.85 -0.10
N LEU A 103 -6.05 4.32 -0.40
CA LEU A 103 -5.81 5.72 -0.78
C LEU A 103 -6.49 6.08 -2.12
N MET A 104 -6.39 5.21 -3.12
CA MET A 104 -7.06 5.36 -4.41
C MET A 104 -8.57 5.43 -4.25
N ARG A 105 -9.16 4.54 -3.43
CA ARG A 105 -10.58 4.54 -3.08
C ARG A 105 -11.02 5.86 -2.45
N GLN A 106 -10.27 6.35 -1.46
CA GLN A 106 -10.56 7.63 -0.80
C GLN A 106 -10.59 8.78 -1.80
N LYS A 107 -9.56 8.89 -2.65
CA LYS A 107 -9.45 9.93 -3.68
C LYS A 107 -10.55 9.81 -4.75
N ALA A 108 -10.88 8.60 -5.16
CA ALA A 108 -11.95 8.36 -6.13
C ALA A 108 -13.32 8.78 -5.58
N LEU A 109 -13.63 8.44 -4.33
CA LEU A 109 -14.87 8.85 -3.67
C LEU A 109 -14.98 10.37 -3.50
N ALA A 110 -13.87 11.07 -3.21
CA ALA A 110 -13.84 12.52 -3.11
C ALA A 110 -14.22 13.22 -4.44
N LEU A 111 -14.00 12.54 -5.57
CA LEU A 111 -14.35 13.01 -6.90
C LEU A 111 -15.66 12.40 -7.43
N ASN A 112 -16.38 11.65 -6.59
CA ASN A 112 -17.58 10.88 -6.96
C ASN A 112 -17.35 9.85 -8.09
N ASN A 113 -16.11 9.45 -8.33
CA ASN A 113 -15.78 8.36 -9.26
C ASN A 113 -15.99 7.02 -8.56
N ARG A 114 -17.26 6.59 -8.50
CA ARG A 114 -17.65 5.37 -7.77
C ARG A 114 -17.14 4.11 -8.44
N ARG A 115 -17.03 4.08 -9.78
CA ARG A 115 -16.47 2.90 -10.47
C ARG A 115 -15.02 2.64 -10.06
N LEU A 116 -14.18 3.68 -10.05
CA LEU A 116 -12.79 3.53 -9.61
C LEU A 116 -12.69 3.16 -8.13
N ALA A 117 -13.58 3.69 -7.29
CA ALA A 117 -13.67 3.26 -5.89
C ALA A 117 -14.01 1.75 -5.79
N GLY A 118 -14.91 1.25 -6.64
CA GLY A 118 -15.24 -0.17 -6.73
C GLY A 118 -14.06 -1.03 -7.18
N VAL A 119 -13.29 -0.59 -8.20
CA VAL A 119 -12.06 -1.28 -8.62
C VAL A 119 -11.05 -1.36 -7.48
N ALA A 120 -10.83 -0.25 -6.76
CA ALA A 120 -9.95 -0.23 -5.60
C ALA A 120 -10.37 -1.23 -4.51
N GLN A 121 -11.68 -1.40 -4.28
CA GLN A 121 -12.20 -2.37 -3.32
C GLN A 121 -11.94 -3.82 -3.75
N VAL A 122 -12.02 -4.12 -5.05
CA VAL A 122 -11.71 -5.46 -5.58
C VAL A 122 -10.22 -5.78 -5.40
N LEU A 123 -9.32 -4.84 -5.71
CA LEU A 123 -7.87 -5.03 -5.53
C LEU A 123 -7.50 -5.22 -4.05
N GLU A 124 -8.09 -4.42 -3.15
CA GLU A 124 -7.89 -4.58 -1.71
C GLU A 124 -8.40 -5.95 -1.22
N ALA A 125 -9.57 -6.39 -1.70
CA ALA A 125 -10.14 -7.69 -1.38
C ALA A 125 -9.25 -8.85 -1.85
N ASN A 126 -8.74 -8.79 -3.08
CA ASN A 126 -7.89 -9.84 -3.66
C ASN A 126 -6.59 -10.00 -2.86
N ALA A 127 -5.90 -8.90 -2.58
CA ALA A 127 -4.68 -8.91 -1.78
C ALA A 127 -4.92 -9.39 -0.34
N ALA A 128 -6.01 -8.96 0.31
CA ALA A 128 -6.34 -9.36 1.67
C ALA A 128 -6.71 -10.84 1.79
N SER A 129 -7.49 -11.36 0.84
CA SER A 129 -7.78 -12.81 0.75
C SER A 129 -6.50 -13.61 0.58
N THR A 130 -5.59 -13.15 -0.27
CA THR A 130 -4.32 -13.83 -0.53
C THR A 130 -3.44 -13.88 0.73
N ALA A 131 -3.37 -12.79 1.50
CA ALA A 131 -2.67 -12.82 2.79
C ALA A 131 -3.31 -13.81 3.76
N ALA A 132 -4.63 -13.82 3.87
CA ALA A 132 -5.36 -14.74 4.74
C ALA A 132 -5.16 -16.20 4.31
N ASP A 133 -5.18 -16.50 3.01
CA ASP A 133 -4.94 -17.85 2.48
C ASP A 133 -3.52 -18.35 2.75
N LEU A 134 -2.52 -17.46 2.64
CA LEU A 134 -1.10 -17.82 2.82
C LEU A 134 -0.68 -17.94 4.30
N TRP A 135 -1.20 -17.07 5.17
CA TRP A 135 -0.69 -16.92 6.54
C TRP A 135 -1.74 -17.10 7.65
N GLY A 136 -3.02 -17.28 7.31
CA GLY A 136 -4.08 -17.44 8.29
C GLY A 136 -4.51 -16.10 8.89
N ASP A 137 -4.29 -15.93 10.19
CA ASP A 137 -4.58 -14.68 10.87
C ASP A 137 -3.60 -13.60 10.40
N VAL A 138 -4.12 -12.43 10.02
CA VAL A 138 -3.31 -11.35 9.44
C VAL A 138 -3.90 -9.98 9.79
N PRO A 139 -3.12 -8.89 9.84
CA PRO A 139 -3.66 -7.55 10.03
C PRO A 139 -4.59 -7.16 8.88
N PHE A 140 -5.81 -6.68 9.18
CA PHE A 140 -6.69 -6.15 8.13
C PHE A 140 -7.48 -4.91 8.56
N SER A 141 -8.22 -5.02 9.67
CA SER A 141 -9.07 -3.96 10.24
C SER A 141 -8.26 -2.74 10.68
N GLN A 142 -7.08 -2.97 11.26
CA GLN A 142 -6.14 -1.94 11.70
C GLN A 142 -4.98 -1.70 10.73
N ALA A 143 -4.88 -2.49 9.65
CA ALA A 143 -3.77 -2.41 8.73
C ALA A 143 -3.66 -1.03 8.08
N VAL A 144 -2.43 -0.62 7.72
CA VAL A 144 -2.12 0.59 6.93
C VAL A 144 -2.78 1.87 7.47
N SER A 145 -2.90 1.97 8.79
CA SER A 145 -3.38 3.15 9.51
C SER A 145 -2.30 3.68 10.44
N ASP A 146 -2.11 4.99 10.43
CA ASP A 146 -1.15 5.67 11.31
C ASP A 146 -1.61 5.66 12.78
N ASP A 147 -2.90 5.42 13.04
CA ASP A 147 -3.45 5.28 14.39
C ASP A 147 -3.02 3.95 15.05
N TYR A 148 -2.63 2.96 14.24
CA TYR A 148 -2.24 1.62 14.69
C TYR A 148 -0.85 1.25 14.16
N PRO A 149 0.23 1.81 14.75
CA PRO A 149 1.59 1.52 14.32
C PRO A 149 1.99 0.04 14.51
N ASN A 150 1.28 -0.68 15.38
CA ASN A 150 1.40 -2.13 15.56
C ASN A 150 0.00 -2.75 15.42
N PRO A 151 -0.48 -2.98 14.18
CA PRO A 151 -1.83 -3.46 13.96
C PRO A 151 -1.95 -4.91 14.48
N GLN A 152 -3.09 -5.19 15.12
CA GLN A 152 -3.41 -6.54 15.57
C GLN A 152 -3.67 -7.46 14.37
N PHE A 153 -3.45 -8.75 14.58
CA PHE A 153 -3.77 -9.78 13.61
C PHE A 153 -5.24 -10.15 13.79
N ASP A 154 -6.03 -9.96 12.74
CA ASP A 154 -7.42 -10.37 12.74
C ASP A 154 -7.51 -11.88 12.44
N PRO A 155 -8.42 -12.62 13.08
CA PRO A 155 -8.64 -14.02 12.76
C PRO A 155 -8.98 -14.21 11.27
N GLN A 156 -8.44 -15.23 10.62
CA GLN A 156 -8.61 -15.50 9.19
C GLN A 156 -10.08 -15.42 8.74
N ARG A 157 -11.00 -16.02 9.53
CA ARG A 157 -12.44 -15.98 9.26
C ARG A 157 -13.00 -14.55 9.23
N GLN A 158 -12.52 -13.67 10.13
CA GLN A 158 -12.95 -12.27 10.18
C GLN A 158 -12.39 -11.48 9.00
N VAL A 159 -11.18 -11.79 8.55
CA VAL A 159 -10.60 -11.22 7.32
C VAL A 159 -11.49 -11.56 6.12
N PHE A 160 -11.83 -12.84 5.92
CA PHE A 160 -12.73 -13.24 4.83
C PHE A 160 -14.13 -12.63 4.92
N ALA A 161 -14.70 -12.52 6.12
CA ALA A 161 -16.00 -11.84 6.30
C ALA A 161 -15.91 -10.36 5.89
N SER A 162 -14.81 -9.70 6.23
CA SER A 162 -14.57 -8.30 5.85
C SER A 162 -14.33 -8.17 4.34
N VAL A 163 -13.64 -9.13 3.71
CA VAL A 163 -13.47 -9.20 2.25
C VAL A 163 -14.82 -9.32 1.54
N GLN A 164 -15.71 -10.19 2.00
CA GLN A 164 -17.05 -10.31 1.39
C GLN A 164 -17.83 -9.00 1.49
N THR A 165 -17.78 -8.33 2.64
CA THR A 165 -18.40 -7.01 2.83
C THR A 165 -17.81 -5.95 1.88
N LEU A 166 -16.49 -6.02 1.64
CA LEU A 166 -15.78 -5.14 0.74
C LEU A 166 -16.20 -5.37 -0.72
N LEU A 167 -16.33 -6.63 -1.14
CA LEU A 167 -16.79 -7.02 -2.47
C LEU A 167 -18.26 -6.65 -2.72
N ASP A 168 -19.14 -6.84 -1.73
CA ASP A 168 -20.53 -6.39 -1.80
C ASP A 168 -20.62 -4.88 -2.04
N SER A 169 -19.79 -4.11 -1.33
CA SER A 169 -19.68 -2.67 -1.52
C SER A 169 -19.10 -2.31 -2.90
N ALA A 170 -18.14 -3.11 -3.39
CA ALA A 170 -17.56 -2.94 -4.73
C ALA A 170 -18.61 -3.13 -5.82
N ILE A 171 -19.46 -4.15 -5.72
CA ILE A 171 -20.56 -4.42 -6.66
C ILE A 171 -21.49 -3.20 -6.78
N VAL A 172 -21.87 -2.60 -5.65
CA VAL A 172 -22.71 -1.40 -5.64
C VAL A 172 -22.02 -0.23 -6.36
N ASN A 173 -20.74 -0.02 -6.06
CA ASN A 173 -19.95 1.07 -6.63
C ASN A 173 -19.68 0.90 -8.14
N LEU A 174 -19.38 -0.32 -8.58
CA LEU A 174 -19.14 -0.67 -10.00
C LEU A 174 -20.41 -0.52 -10.85
N ASN A 175 -21.60 -0.74 -10.27
CA ASN A 175 -22.87 -0.51 -10.94
C ASN A 175 -23.26 0.98 -11.04
N SER A 176 -22.45 1.90 -10.49
CA SER A 176 -22.75 3.33 -10.58
C SER A 176 -22.52 3.89 -11.99
N SER A 177 -23.37 4.83 -12.39
CA SER A 177 -23.17 5.64 -13.60
C SER A 177 -22.24 6.84 -13.39
N ALA A 178 -21.76 7.10 -12.17
CA ALA A 178 -20.86 8.20 -11.86
C ALA A 178 -19.39 7.82 -12.14
N PHE A 179 -18.67 8.70 -12.84
CA PHE A 179 -17.26 8.56 -13.25
C PHE A 179 -16.50 9.87 -13.12
#